data_AF-A0A517N710-F1
#
_entry.id   AF-A0A517N710-F1
#
_cell.length_a   1.000
_cell.length_b   1.000
_cell.length_c   1.000
_cell.angle_alpha   90.00
_cell.angle_beta   90.00
_cell.angle_gamma   90.00
#
_symmetry.space_group_name_H-M   'P 1'
#
loop_
_entity.id
_entity.type
_entity.pdbx_description
1 polymer ?
#
loop_
_entity_poly.entity_id
_entity_poly.type
_entity_poly.pdbx_seq_one_letter_code
_entity_poly.pdbx_strand_id
1 'polypeptide(L)'
;MAKVDQAAPQKDDPVAESDHTEKIKAQILDKIGKPPRLHNVEVCQHHNGNYRVNIWEKLDPTGDSAFTTRVHIGASYYLKVSDSGEILHSNPPLAKLRFPA
;
A
#
# COMPACT_ATOMS: atom_id res chain seq x y z
N MET A 1 -2.14 12.05 50.57
CA MET A 1 -3.06 11.05 49.96
C MET A 1 -3.67 11.73 48.74
N ALA A 2 -3.67 11.24 47.51
CA ALA A 2 -3.14 10.05 46.86
C ALA A 2 -2.95 10.41 45.36
N LYS A 3 -1.97 9.78 44.71
CA LYS A 3 -1.66 9.89 43.27
C LYS A 3 -2.83 9.44 42.38
N VAL A 4 -3.00 10.05 41.22
CA VAL A 4 -3.34 9.32 39.98
C VAL A 4 -2.55 9.94 38.82
N ASP A 5 -1.41 9.32 38.54
CA ASP A 5 -0.71 9.38 37.26
C ASP A 5 -1.67 8.90 36.17
N GLN A 6 -2.04 9.77 35.23
CA GLN A 6 -2.71 9.37 34.01
C GLN A 6 -1.64 9.17 32.94
N ALA A 7 -1.04 7.98 32.92
CA ALA A 7 -0.18 7.56 31.82
C ALA A 7 -1.06 7.42 30.56
N ALA A 8 -0.82 8.29 29.57
CA ALA A 8 -1.33 8.13 28.22
C ALA A 8 -0.78 6.81 27.63
N PRO A 9 -1.55 6.06 26.82
CA PRO A 9 -1.01 4.87 26.17
C PRO A 9 0.11 5.31 25.23
N GLN A 10 1.35 4.93 25.57
CA GLN A 10 2.46 5.03 24.64
C GLN A 10 2.14 4.16 23.43
N LYS A 11 2.02 4.82 22.28
CA LYS A 11 2.05 4.19 20.95
C LYS A 11 3.49 3.73 20.67
N ASP A 12 3.91 2.64 21.29
CA ASP A 12 4.64 1.61 20.55
C ASP A 12 3.57 1.04 19.59
N ASP A 13 3.65 1.13 18.26
CA ASP A 13 4.74 0.72 17.39
C ASP A 13 4.69 1.47 16.04
N PRO A 14 5.57 2.45 15.76
CA PRO A 14 5.78 2.95 14.39
C PRO A 14 6.73 2.06 13.57
N VAL A 15 7.50 1.18 14.23
CA VAL A 15 8.53 0.35 13.58
C VAL A 15 7.88 -0.82 12.84
N ALA A 16 7.04 -1.61 13.51
CA ALA A 16 6.38 -2.78 12.91
C ALA A 16 5.47 -2.41 11.72
N GLU A 17 4.82 -1.24 11.75
CA GLU A 17 3.96 -0.76 10.66
C GLU A 17 4.76 -0.40 9.38
N SER A 18 5.96 0.14 9.56
CA SER A 18 6.88 0.45 8.44
C SER A 18 7.40 -0.83 7.79
N ASP A 19 7.81 -1.83 8.58
CA ASP A 19 8.28 -3.13 8.09
C ASP A 19 7.19 -3.87 7.28
N HIS A 20 5.94 -3.86 7.77
CA HIS A 20 4.82 -4.46 7.05
C HIS A 20 4.58 -3.77 5.72
N THR A 21 4.63 -2.44 5.70
CA THR A 21 4.37 -1.65 4.50
C THR A 21 5.35 -1.98 3.39
N GLU A 22 6.65 -2.04 3.68
CA GLU A 22 7.66 -2.39 2.68
C GLU A 22 7.52 -3.84 2.21
N LYS A 23 7.26 -4.77 3.14
CA LYS A 23 7.05 -6.18 2.81
C LYS A 23 5.81 -6.40 1.95
N ILE A 24 4.72 -5.66 2.18
CA ILE A 24 3.50 -5.70 1.36
C ILE A 24 3.79 -5.16 -0.04
N LYS A 25 4.49 -4.01 -0.16
CA LYS A 25 4.87 -3.43 -1.46
C LYS A 25 5.69 -4.42 -2.30
N ALA A 26 6.68 -5.07 -1.68
CA ALA A 26 7.52 -6.06 -2.34
C ALA A 26 6.71 -7.26 -2.84
N GLN A 27 5.88 -7.87 -1.98
CA GLN A 27 5.05 -9.02 -2.34
C GLN A 27 4.04 -8.70 -3.45
N ILE A 28 3.43 -7.51 -3.41
CA ILE A 28 2.47 -7.06 -4.43
C ILE A 28 3.16 -6.96 -5.79
N LEU A 29 4.29 -6.26 -5.87
CA LEU A 29 5.01 -6.05 -7.12
C LEU A 29 5.61 -7.34 -7.68
N ASP A 30 6.01 -8.28 -6.81
CA ASP A 30 6.44 -9.62 -7.21
C ASP A 30 5.30 -10.41 -7.87
N LYS A 31 4.11 -10.40 -7.26
CA LYS A 31 2.94 -11.16 -7.76
C LYS A 31 2.29 -10.56 -9.00
N ILE A 32 2.10 -9.23 -9.02
CA ILE A 32 1.37 -8.55 -10.12
C ILE A 32 2.31 -8.14 -11.26
N GLY A 33 3.63 -8.13 -11.01
CA GLY A 33 4.63 -7.49 -11.85
C GLY A 33 4.75 -5.99 -11.57
N LYS A 34 5.80 -5.36 -12.11
CA LYS A 34 5.96 -3.90 -12.04
C LYS A 34 5.22 -3.24 -13.22
N PRO A 35 4.18 -2.42 -12.98
CA PRO A 35 3.56 -1.66 -14.05
C PRO A 35 4.59 -0.75 -14.75
N PRO A 36 4.57 -0.63 -16.08
CA PRO A 36 5.53 0.20 -16.82
C PRO A 36 5.45 1.67 -16.42
N ARG A 37 4.27 2.12 -15.99
CA ARG A 37 3.99 3.51 -15.60
C ARG A 37 3.87 3.68 -14.08
N LEU A 38 4.41 2.74 -13.30
CA LEU A 38 4.32 2.78 -11.84
C LEU A 38 4.84 4.11 -11.29
N HIS A 39 3.95 4.85 -10.63
CA HIS A 39 4.26 6.08 -9.92
C HIS A 39 4.57 5.79 -8.45
N ASN A 40 3.68 5.07 -7.77
CA ASN A 40 3.76 4.79 -6.35
C ASN A 40 2.95 3.53 -6.01
N VAL A 41 3.34 2.85 -4.93
CA VAL A 41 2.50 1.87 -4.24
C VAL A 41 2.16 2.45 -2.89
N GLU A 42 0.90 2.82 -2.71
CA GLU A 42 0.36 3.30 -1.45
C GLU A 42 -0.19 2.12 -0.67
N VAL A 43 0.17 2.02 0.61
CA VAL A 43 -0.33 1.00 1.53
C VAL A 43 -0.96 1.73 2.70
N CYS A 44 -2.24 1.50 2.92
CA CYS A 44 -2.99 2.05 4.04
C CYS A 44 -3.37 0.91 4.97
N GLN A 45 -2.91 0.96 6.22
CA GLN A 45 -3.33 0.02 7.24
C GLN A 45 -4.74 0.35 7.73
N HIS A 46 -5.54 -0.70 7.89
CA HIS A 46 -6.80 -0.70 8.62
C HIS A 46 -6.67 -1.61 9.86
N HIS A 47 -7.70 -1.63 10.70
CA HIS A 47 -7.71 -2.48 11.89
C HIS A 47 -7.68 -3.98 11.55
N ASN A 48 -7.16 -4.77 12.49
CA ASN A 48 -7.15 -6.23 12.46
C ASN A 48 -6.34 -6.83 11.29
N GLY A 49 -5.18 -6.27 10.97
CA GLY A 49 -4.31 -6.78 9.89
C GLY A 49 -4.92 -6.65 8.49
N ASN A 50 -5.90 -5.77 8.31
CA ASN A 50 -6.45 -5.45 7.00
C ASN A 50 -5.67 -4.28 6.39
N TYR A 51 -5.41 -4.33 5.10
CA TYR A 51 -4.70 -3.26 4.39
C TYR A 51 -5.41 -2.95 3.08
N ARG A 52 -5.35 -1.69 2.66
CA ARG A 52 -5.68 -1.28 1.30
C ARG A 52 -4.40 -0.91 0.58
N VAL A 53 -4.20 -1.44 -0.62
CA VAL A 53 -3.05 -1.13 -1.46
C VAL A 53 -3.52 -0.51 -2.75
N ASN A 54 -3.05 0.69 -3.06
CA ASN A 54 -3.31 1.36 -4.34
C ASN A 54 -2.03 1.42 -5.16
N ILE A 55 -2.12 0.95 -6.40
CA ILE A 55 -1.08 1.07 -7.40
C ILE A 55 -1.36 2.33 -8.21
N TRP A 56 -0.52 3.34 -8.02
CA TRP A 56 -0.63 4.60 -8.73
C TRP A 56 0.20 4.56 -10.00
N GLU A 57 -0.36 5.02 -11.11
CA GLU A 57 0.29 5.06 -12.42
C GLU A 57 0.27 6.48 -13.00
N LYS A 58 1.36 6.85 -13.69
CA LYS A 58 1.43 8.09 -14.47
C LYS A 58 0.71 7.90 -15.81
N LEU A 59 -0.15 8.85 -16.16
CA LEU A 59 -0.70 8.98 -17.50
C LEU A 59 0.27 9.78 -18.38
N ASP A 60 0.31 9.45 -19.67
CA ASP A 60 1.02 10.27 -20.62
C ASP A 60 0.37 11.66 -20.67
N PRO A 61 1.17 12.74 -20.77
CA PRO A 61 0.64 14.07 -20.95
C PRO A 61 -0.20 14.12 -22.23
N THR A 62 -1.50 14.32 -22.08
CA THR A 62 -2.44 14.41 -23.21
C THR A 62 -2.45 15.85 -23.73
N GLY A 63 -1.44 16.21 -24.53
CA GLY A 63 -1.35 17.50 -25.26
C GLY A 63 -0.72 18.67 -24.49
N ASP A 64 0.05 19.50 -25.23
CA ASP A 64 0.71 20.82 -25.05
C ASP A 64 1.08 21.38 -23.66
N SER A 65 0.79 20.72 -22.56
CA SER A 65 1.08 21.20 -21.21
C SER A 65 1.97 20.17 -20.50
N ALA A 66 3.27 20.43 -20.51
CA ALA A 66 4.29 19.65 -19.79
C ALA A 66 4.13 19.69 -18.25
N PHE A 67 3.15 20.44 -17.73
CA PHE A 67 3.03 20.78 -16.32
C PHE A 67 2.02 19.94 -15.53
N THR A 68 1.25 19.05 -16.16
CA THR A 68 0.29 18.19 -15.42
C THR A 68 0.41 16.73 -15.84
N THR A 69 1.45 16.04 -15.37
CA THR A 69 1.44 14.57 -15.39
C THR A 69 0.29 14.10 -14.51
N ARG A 70 -0.81 13.63 -15.13
CA ARG A 70 -1.95 13.10 -14.38
C ARG A 70 -1.54 11.74 -13.79
N VAL A 71 -1.74 11.57 -12.49
CA VAL A 71 -1.60 10.27 -11.82
C VAL A 71 -2.98 9.71 -11.52
N HIS A 72 -3.13 8.39 -11.60
CA HIS A 72 -4.38 7.71 -11.29
C HIS A 72 -4.11 6.37 -10.61
N ILE A 73 -5.13 5.78 -10.00
CA ILE A 73 -5.04 4.43 -9.44
C ILE A 73 -5.28 3.44 -10.58
N GLY A 74 -4.25 2.69 -10.97
CA GLY A 74 -4.34 1.62 -11.96
C GLY A 74 -4.91 0.32 -11.38
N ALA A 75 -4.63 0.04 -10.11
CA ALA A 75 -5.20 -1.11 -9.38
C ALA A 75 -5.36 -0.81 -7.89
N SER A 76 -6.37 -1.42 -7.26
CA SER A 76 -6.62 -1.32 -5.82
C SER A 76 -6.90 -2.71 -5.24
N TYR A 77 -6.26 -3.04 -4.13
CA TYR A 77 -6.37 -4.34 -3.47
C TYR A 77 -6.74 -4.17 -2.00
N TYR A 78 -7.67 -4.99 -1.54
CA TYR A 78 -7.95 -5.20 -0.12
C TYR A 78 -7.24 -6.46 0.32
N LEU A 79 -6.36 -6.34 1.31
CA LEU A 79 -5.51 -7.42 1.79
C LEU A 79 -5.83 -7.78 3.23
N LYS A 80 -5.70 -9.07 3.54
CA LYS A 80 -5.49 -9.56 4.90
C LYS A 80 -4.03 -9.96 5.02
N VAL A 81 -3.36 -9.45 6.06
CA VAL A 81 -1.92 -9.63 6.28
C VAL A 81 -1.73 -10.24 7.67
N SER A 82 -0.77 -11.16 7.77
CA SER A 82 -0.36 -11.75 9.05
C SER A 82 0.41 -10.75 9.92
N ASP A 83 0.62 -11.09 11.18
CA ASP A 83 1.47 -10.32 12.09
C ASP A 83 2.95 -10.30 11.66
N SER A 84 3.35 -11.17 10.73
CA SER A 84 4.68 -11.20 10.12
C SER A 84 4.77 -10.37 8.83
N GLY A 85 3.69 -9.68 8.43
CA GLY A 85 3.63 -8.90 7.19
C GLY A 85 3.42 -9.73 5.91
N GLU A 86 3.00 -11.00 6.01
CA GLU A 86 2.72 -11.85 4.84
C GLU A 86 1.28 -11.68 4.37
N ILE A 87 1.08 -11.60 3.05
CA ILE A 87 -0.27 -11.47 2.47
C ILE A 87 -0.96 -12.83 2.52
N LEU A 88 -1.99 -12.93 3.36
CA LEU A 88 -2.81 -14.15 3.54
C LEU A 88 -3.97 -14.21 2.53
N HIS A 89 -4.58 -13.05 2.26
CA HIS A 89 -5.71 -12.93 1.33
C HIS A 89 -5.67 -11.61 0.57
N SER A 90 -6.19 -11.60 -0.65
CA SER A 90 -6.28 -10.41 -1.50
C SER A 90 -7.59 -10.39 -2.29
N ASN A 91 -8.22 -9.23 -2.38
CA ASN A 91 -9.35 -8.96 -3.27
C ASN A 91 -9.12 -7.66 -4.06
N PRO A 92 -9.04 -7.69 -5.40
CA PRO A 92 -9.07 -8.89 -6.26
C PRO A 92 -7.86 -9.82 -6.04
N PRO A 93 -7.89 -11.07 -6.54
CA PRO A 93 -6.76 -11.98 -6.44
C PRO A 93 -5.48 -11.39 -7.05
N LEU A 94 -4.35 -11.53 -6.36
CA LEU A 94 -3.05 -11.12 -6.90
C LEU A 94 -2.62 -12.07 -8.02
N ALA A 95 -2.85 -11.62 -9.25
CA ALA A 95 -2.42 -12.28 -10.46
C ALA A 95 -1.55 -11.33 -11.28
N LYS A 96 -0.65 -11.89 -12.10
CA LYS A 96 0.19 -11.12 -13.00
C LYS A 96 -0.69 -10.28 -13.93
N LEU A 97 -0.58 -8.96 -13.80
CA LEU A 97 -1.34 -8.04 -14.63
C LEU A 97 -0.70 -8.02 -16.02
N ARG A 98 -1.55 -8.07 -17.05
CA ARG A 98 -1.14 -7.76 -18.42
C ARG A 98 -1.19 -6.26 -18.56
N PHE A 99 -0.05 -5.60 -18.43
CA PHE A 99 0.03 -4.17 -18.68
C PHE A 99 -0.01 -3.93 -20.19
N PRO A 100 -0.96 -3.15 -20.72
CA PRO A 100 -0.87 -2.68 -22.09
C PRO A 100 0.42 -1.86 -22.25
N ALA A 101 1.10 -2.06 -23.38
CA ALA A 101 2.32 -1.34 -23.74
C ALA A 101 2.04 0.15 -23.99
#